data_AF-A0A084STD3-F1
#
_entry.id   AF-A0A084STD3-F1
#
_cell.length_a   1.000
_cell.length_b   1.000
_cell.length_c   1.000
_cell.angle_alpha   90.00
_cell.angle_beta   90.00
_cell.angle_gamma   90.00
#
_symmetry.space_group_name_H-M   'P 1'
#
loop_
_entity.id
_entity.type
_entity.pdbx_description
1 polymer ?
#
loop_
_entity_poly.entity_id
_entity_poly.type
_entity_poly.pdbx_seq_one_letter_code
_entity_poly.pdbx_strand_id
1 'polypeptide(L)'
;MGLFGQSGEPLPFETMERYQARKVRDRFTFEMLAEYLHHLGLSPFQEDFYLPQGAPAWLVEKTGTFVPAQTEYSLAQARADF
;
A
#
# COMPACT_ATOMS: atom_id res chain seq x y z
N MET A 1 13.08 20.00 12.66
CA MET A 1 12.60 20.49 11.35
C MET A 1 13.16 19.57 10.28
N GLY A 2 12.39 18.57 9.86
CA GLY A 2 12.84 17.59 8.85
C GLY A 2 12.66 18.17 7.45
N LEU A 3 13.74 18.27 6.67
CA LEU A 3 13.68 18.67 5.28
C LEU A 3 13.22 17.46 4.45
N PHE A 4 11.95 17.43 4.04
CA PHE A 4 11.49 16.51 3.00
C PHE A 4 11.95 17.06 1.65
N GLY A 5 13.01 16.48 1.09
CA GLY A 5 13.48 16.78 -0.27
C GLY A 5 12.82 15.85 -1.29
N GLN A 6 12.39 16.42 -2.42
CA GLN A 6 12.05 15.63 -3.60
C GLN A 6 13.36 15.30 -4.34
N SER A 7 13.55 14.03 -4.71
CA SER A 7 14.67 13.58 -5.52
C SER A 7 14.20 12.55 -6.52
N GLY A 8 14.76 12.58 -7.74
CA GLY A 8 14.31 11.74 -8.85
C GLY A 8 13.39 12.49 -9.81
N GLU A 9 13.25 11.93 -11.02
CA GLU A 9 12.30 12.42 -12.03
C GLU A 9 10.88 11.94 -11.67
N PRO A 10 9.88 12.83 -11.70
CA PRO A 10 8.48 12.43 -11.57
C PRO A 10 8.09 11.41 -12.62
N LEU A 11 7.29 10.42 -12.23
CA LEU A 11 6.69 9.49 -13.18
C LEU A 11 5.67 10.23 -14.07
N PRO A 12 5.42 9.75 -15.32
CA PRO A 12 4.56 10.45 -16.27
C PRO A 12 3.10 10.66 -15.82
N PHE A 13 2.66 9.88 -14.83
CA PHE A 13 1.30 9.90 -14.28
C PHE A 13 1.21 10.61 -12.92
N GLU A 14 2.31 11.18 -12.42
CA GLU A 14 2.28 11.95 -11.18
C GLU A 14 1.63 13.32 -11.39
N THR A 15 0.65 13.65 -10.54
CA THR A 15 0.01 14.97 -10.46
C THR A 15 0.89 15.93 -9.68
N MET A 16 1.88 16.51 -10.35
CA MET A 16 2.89 17.39 -9.73
C MET A 16 2.30 18.60 -9.00
N GLU A 17 1.15 19.11 -9.41
CA GLU A 17 0.47 20.24 -8.77
C GLU A 17 0.13 19.95 -7.29
N ARG A 18 -0.10 18.66 -6.98
CA ARG A 18 -0.41 18.22 -5.62
C ARG A 18 0.77 18.37 -4.67
N TYR A 19 2.00 18.40 -5.17
CA TYR A 19 3.21 18.49 -4.34
C TYR A 19 3.25 19.82 -3.58
N GLN A 20 2.63 20.85 -4.13
CA GLN A 20 2.55 22.20 -3.57
C GLN A 20 1.31 22.42 -2.69
N ALA A 21 0.48 21.40 -2.44
CA ALA A 21 -0.70 21.56 -1.59
C ALA A 21 -0.30 22.06 -0.19
N ARG A 22 -1.08 23.02 0.33
CA ARG A 22 -0.79 23.72 1.59
C ARG A 22 -0.70 22.76 2.77
N LYS A 23 -1.57 21.76 2.84
CA LYS A 23 -1.53 20.72 3.87
C LYS A 23 -0.80 19.51 3.31
N VAL A 24 0.19 19.01 4.05
CA VAL A 24 1.01 17.85 3.65
C VAL A 24 0.15 16.63 3.33
N ARG A 25 -0.89 16.36 4.14
CA ARG A 25 -1.82 15.24 3.92
C ARG A 25 -2.62 15.31 2.61
N ASP A 26 -2.77 16.51 2.05
CA ASP A 26 -3.55 16.72 0.82
C ASP A 26 -2.66 16.56 -0.44
N ARG A 27 -1.35 16.35 -0.26
CA ARG A 27 -0.37 16.14 -1.34
C ARG A 27 -0.39 14.73 -1.92
N PHE A 28 -0.92 13.77 -1.18
CA PHE A 28 -1.06 12.38 -1.61
C PHE A 28 -2.33 11.80 -1.00
N THR A 29 -3.41 11.78 -1.79
CA THR A 29 -4.71 11.29 -1.33
C THR A 29 -4.90 9.81 -1.64
N PHE A 30 -5.94 9.20 -1.07
CA PHE A 30 -6.29 7.81 -1.34
C PHE A 30 -6.63 7.58 -2.82
N GLU A 31 -7.31 8.52 -3.45
CA GLU A 31 -7.66 8.47 -4.87
C GLU A 31 -6.41 8.49 -5.75
N MET A 32 -5.43 9.35 -5.42
CA MET A 32 -4.13 9.38 -6.11
C MET A 32 -3.38 8.05 -5.95
N LEU A 33 -3.39 7.46 -4.74
CA LEU A 33 -2.81 6.14 -4.51
C LEU A 33 -3.44 5.09 -5.44
N ALA A 34 -4.77 5.03 -5.50
CA ALA A 34 -5.48 4.08 -6.35
C ALA A 34 -5.16 4.28 -7.84
N GLU A 35 -5.13 5.53 -8.31
CA GLU A 35 -4.77 5.87 -9.70
C GLU A 35 -3.33 5.49 -10.04
N TYR A 36 -2.38 5.86 -9.17
CA TYR A 36 -0.95 5.57 -9.39
C TYR A 36 -0.69 4.06 -9.37
N LEU A 37 -1.34 3.30 -8.50
CA LEU A 37 -1.26 1.85 -8.49
C LEU A 37 -1.80 1.25 -9.78
N HIS A 38 -2.88 1.81 -10.33
CA HIS A 38 -3.42 1.35 -11.61
C HIS A 38 -2.44 1.55 -12.76
N HIS A 39 -1.72 2.68 -12.80
CA HIS A 39 -0.64 2.90 -13.76
C HIS A 39 0.52 1.88 -13.64
N LEU A 40 0.70 1.27 -12.47
CA LEU A 40 1.65 0.18 -12.22
C LEU A 40 1.07 -1.21 -12.50
N GLY A 41 -0.16 -1.30 -13.02
CA GLY A 41 -0.86 -2.57 -13.27
C GLY A 41 -1.43 -3.23 -12.02
N LEU A 42 -1.56 -2.48 -10.92
CA LEU A 42 -2.07 -2.96 -9.64
C LEU A 42 -3.49 -2.43 -9.39
N SER A 43 -4.38 -3.31 -8.95
CA SER A 43 -5.74 -2.96 -8.56
C SER A 43 -6.09 -3.49 -7.16
N PRO A 44 -5.30 -3.19 -6.12
CA PRO A 44 -5.40 -3.86 -4.81
C PRO A 44 -6.66 -3.54 -4.00
N PHE A 45 -7.51 -2.64 -4.51
CA PHE A 45 -8.83 -2.33 -3.92
C PHE A 45 -9.98 -3.03 -4.64
N GLN A 46 -9.69 -3.79 -5.69
CA GLN A 46 -10.63 -4.69 -6.35
C GLN A 46 -10.40 -6.11 -5.83
N GLU A 47 -11.45 -6.82 -5.46
CA GLU A 47 -11.34 -8.16 -4.86
C GLU A 47 -10.76 -9.18 -5.86
N ASP A 48 -11.15 -9.07 -7.13
CA ASP A 48 -10.72 -9.93 -8.22
C ASP A 48 -9.24 -9.76 -8.59
N PHE A 49 -8.57 -8.70 -8.12
CA PHE A 49 -7.12 -8.55 -8.25
C PHE A 49 -6.35 -9.64 -7.49
N TYR A 50 -6.82 -10.02 -6.30
CA TYR A 50 -6.16 -11.05 -5.48
C TYR A 50 -6.61 -12.46 -5.82
N LEU A 51 -7.87 -12.61 -6.24
CA LEU A 51 -8.44 -13.89 -6.62
C LEU A 51 -9.26 -13.75 -7.90
N PRO A 52 -8.61 -13.73 -9.07
CA PRO A 52 -9.31 -13.69 -10.35
C PRO A 52 -10.27 -14.89 -10.48
N GLN A 53 -11.40 -14.69 -11.15
CA GLN A 53 -12.38 -15.75 -11.32
C GLN A 53 -11.76 -16.98 -11.99
N GLY A 54 -11.87 -18.14 -11.33
CA GLY A 54 -11.32 -19.41 -11.82
C GLY A 54 -9.82 -19.60 -11.55
N ALA A 55 -9.14 -18.65 -10.92
CA ALA A 55 -7.77 -18.84 -10.47
C ALA A 55 -7.72 -19.74 -9.21
N PRO A 56 -6.72 -20.63 -9.09
CA PRO A 56 -6.48 -21.37 -7.86
C PRO A 56 -5.91 -20.44 -6.78
N ALA A 57 -6.23 -20.73 -5.51
CA ALA A 57 -5.61 -20.11 -4.35
C ALA A 57 -4.62 -21.07 -3.70
N TRP A 58 -3.51 -20.54 -3.18
CA TRP A 58 -2.50 -21.31 -2.46
C TRP A 58 -2.46 -20.88 -0.99
N LEU A 59 -2.59 -21.85 -0.09
CA LEU A 59 -2.27 -21.65 1.31
C LEU A 59 -0.76 -21.79 1.49
N VAL A 60 -0.10 -20.71 1.89
CA VAL A 60 1.33 -20.70 2.17
C VAL A 60 1.55 -20.77 3.67
N GLU A 61 2.22 -21.82 4.13
CA GLU A 61 2.67 -21.95 5.52
C GLU A 61 4.18 -21.65 5.59
N LYS A 62 4.56 -20.70 6.45
CA LYS A 62 5.96 -20.46 6.76
C LYS A 62 6.41 -21.45 7.83
N THR A 63 7.27 -22.39 7.46
CA THR A 63 7.90 -23.33 8.39
C THR A 63 9.32 -22.86 8.76
N GLY A 64 9.72 -23.01 10.02
CA GLY A 64 11.06 -22.66 10.50
C GLY A 64 11.10 -21.73 11.72
N THR A 65 12.31 -21.35 12.14
CA THR A 65 12.52 -20.55 13.36
C THR A 65 12.04 -19.11 13.13
N PHE A 66 10.98 -18.72 13.85
CA PHE A 66 10.59 -17.33 13.95
C PHE A 66 11.64 -16.57 14.76
N VAL A 67 12.03 -15.39 14.28
CA VAL A 67 12.91 -14.51 15.06
C VAL A 67 12.16 -14.09 16.33
N PRO A 68 12.78 -14.15 17.53
CA PRO A 68 12.09 -13.90 18.80
C PRO A 68 11.47 -12.51 18.93
N ALA A 69 11.81 -11.57 18.03
CA ALA A 69 11.31 -10.21 18.01
C ALA A 69 10.01 -10.02 17.19
N GLN A 70 9.43 -11.07 16.61
CA GLN A 70 8.11 -10.95 15.98
C GLN A 70 7.00 -11.05 17.04
N THR A 71 6.27 -9.95 17.24
CA THR A 71 5.00 -10.00 17.97
C THR A 71 3.93 -10.61 17.07
N GLU A 72 3.40 -11.76 17.46
CA GLU A 72 2.25 -12.37 16.80
C GLU A 72 0.95 -11.84 17.40
N TYR A 73 -0.01 -11.55 16.53
CA TYR A 73 -1.35 -11.14 16.92
C TYR A 73 -2.35 -12.10 16.29
N SER A 74 -3.31 -12.57 17.08
CA SER A 74 -4.49 -13.23 16.55
C SER A 74 -5.34 -12.23 15.75
N LEU A 75 -6.15 -12.74 14.82
CA LEU A 75 -7.09 -11.91 14.06
C LEU A 75 -8.03 -11.09 14.97
N ALA A 76 -8.41 -11.64 16.12
CA ALA A 76 -9.24 -10.95 17.11
C ALA A 76 -8.51 -9.78 17.76
N GLN A 77 -7.23 -9.95 18.12
CA GLN A 77 -6.41 -8.86 18.68
C GLN A 77 -6.21 -7.74 17.67
N ALA A 78 -5.84 -8.07 16.43
CA ALA A 78 -5.63 -7.07 15.38
C ALA A 78 -6.90 -6.24 15.10
N ARG A 79 -8.09 -6.83 15.23
CA ARG A 79 -9.38 -6.12 15.04
C ARG A 79 -9.79 -5.25 16.21
N ALA A 80 -9.28 -5.49 17.42
CA ALA A 80 -9.63 -4.70 18.60
C ALA A 80 -8.90 -3.35 18.65
N ASP A 81 -7.80 -3.22 17.90
CA ASP A 81 -6.91 -2.05 17.90
C ASP A 81 -7.24 -1.02 16.79
N PHE A 82 -8.29 -1.23 15.99
CA PHE A 82 -8.80 -0.33 14.94
C PHE A 82 -10.21 0.17 15.26
#